data_AF-A0A0S8F402-F1
#
_entry.id   AF-A0A0S8F402-F1
#
_cell.length_a   1.000
_cell.length_b   1.000
_cell.length_c   1.000
_cell.angle_alpha   90.00
_cell.angle_beta   90.00
_cell.angle_gamma   90.00
#
_symmetry.space_group_name_H-M   'P 1'
#
loop_
_entity.id
_entity.type
_entity.pdbx_description
1 polymer ?
#
loop_
_entity_poly.entity_id
_entity_poly.type
_entity_poly.pdbx_seq_one_letter_code
_entity_poly.pdbx_strand_id
1 'polypeptide(L)' 'MPRDQEQSRRLHEPTVMVNSIDPISGRDIGNVTGHPHLVDGILTVYFESPKTHQAYLDTPFDHPFVRLPGKASAEDDRGG' A
#
# COMPACT_ATOMS: atom_id res chain seq x y z
N MET A 1 35.66 -17.94 0.10
CA MET A 1 35.15 -16.64 -0.36
C MET A 1 33.71 -16.52 0.11
N PRO A 2 33.38 -15.63 1.07
CA PRO A 2 32.00 -15.38 1.43
C PRO A 2 31.37 -14.52 0.33
N ARG A 3 30.33 -15.03 -0.34
CA ARG A 3 29.60 -14.29 -1.38
C ARG A 3 28.88 -13.10 -0.75
N ASP A 4 28.98 -11.94 -1.40
CA ASP A 4 28.23 -10.71 -1.13
C ASP A 4 26.74 -11.00 -0.82
N GLN A 5 26.40 -11.02 0.47
CA GLN A 5 25.01 -11.13 0.95
C GLN A 5 24.28 -9.76 0.94
N GLU A 6 25.01 -8.66 0.77
CA GLU A 6 24.49 -7.30 0.89
C GLU A 6 23.67 -6.86 -0.35
N GLN A 7 23.93 -7.44 -1.52
CA GLN A 7 23.30 -7.00 -2.78
C GLN A 7 21.80 -7.37 -2.86
N SER A 8 21.35 -8.36 -2.09
CA SER A 8 19.97 -8.84 -2.13
C SER A 8 18.97 -7.95 -1.37
N ARG A 9 19.41 -7.16 -0.38
CA ARG A 9 18.46 -6.41 0.48
C ARG A 9 17.75 -5.28 -0.25
N ARG A 10 18.43 -4.59 -1.17
CA ARG A 10 17.87 -3.41 -1.87
C ARG A 10 16.94 -3.75 -3.02
N LEU A 11 16.99 -4.97 -3.55
CA LEU A 11 16.19 -5.38 -4.70
C LEU A 11 14.76 -5.80 -4.31
N HIS A 12 14.56 -6.19 -3.05
CA HIS A 12 13.28 -6.76 -2.57
C HIS A 12 12.41 -5.78 -1.77
N GLU A 13 12.88 -4.55 -1.52
CA GLU A 13 12.10 -3.51 -0.87
C GLU A 13 11.70 -2.44 -1.90
N PRO A 14 10.54 -2.58 -2.58
CA PRO A 14 10.06 -1.53 -3.47
C PRO A 14 9.86 -0.25 -2.64
N THR A 15 10.63 0.78 -2.98
CA THR A 15 10.61 2.07 -2.28
C THR A 15 9.27 2.81 -2.44
N VAL A 16 8.55 2.54 -3.54
CA VAL A 16 7.23 3.08 -3.85
C VAL A 16 6.44 2.01 -4.60
N MET A 17 5.18 1.80 -4.20
CA MET A 17 4.22 0.94 -4.90
C MET A 17 3.11 1.83 -5.47
N VAL A 18 2.83 1.68 -6.77
CA VAL A 18 1.78 2.46 -7.45
C VAL A 18 0.69 1.50 -7.91
N ASN A 19 -0.55 1.81 -7.55
CA ASN A 19 -1.72 1.10 -8.04
C ASN A 19 -2.49 1.98 -9.05
N SER A 20 -2.52 1.53 -10.30
CA SER A 20 -3.28 2.16 -11.39
C SER A 20 -4.71 1.63 -11.51
N ILE A 21 -5.09 0.62 -10.74
CA ILE A 21 -6.45 0.07 -10.72
C ILE A 21 -7.29 0.85 -9.71
N ASP A 22 -8.37 1.47 -10.17
CA ASP A 22 -9.34 2.13 -9.29
C ASP A 22 -9.95 1.07 -8.36
N PRO A 23 -9.79 1.19 -7.03
CA PRO A 23 -10.26 0.17 -6.08
C PRO A 23 -11.79 0.09 -5.97
N ILE A 24 -12.52 1.12 -6.44
CA ILE A 24 -13.99 1.15 -6.42
C ILE A 24 -14.58 0.64 -7.73
N SER A 25 -14.05 1.09 -8.87
CA SER A 25 -14.59 0.67 -10.18
C SER A 25 -13.94 -0.61 -10.72
N GLY A 26 -12.76 -0.98 -10.22
CA GLY A 26 -11.96 -2.11 -10.70
C GLY A 26 -11.33 -1.90 -12.08
N ARG A 27 -11.40 -0.67 -12.61
CA ARG A 27 -10.86 -0.34 -13.93
C ARG A 27 -9.40 0.07 -13.84
N ASP A 28 -8.64 -0.33 -14.85
CA ASP A 28 -7.30 0.20 -15.04
C ASP A 28 -7.37 1.62 -15.59
N ILE A 29 -6.76 2.56 -14.88
CA ILE A 29 -6.70 3.98 -15.24
C ILE A 29 -5.67 4.18 -16.37
N GLY A 30 -4.69 3.29 -16.49
CA GLY A 30 -3.63 3.35 -17.51
C GLY A 30 -2.69 4.55 -17.30
N ASN A 31 -3.12 5.76 -17.63
CA ASN A 31 -2.38 6.99 -17.37
C ASN A 31 -2.86 7.66 -16.09
N VAL A 32 -2.09 7.49 -15.02
CA VAL A 32 -2.36 8.05 -13.69
C VAL A 32 -2.15 9.57 -13.60
N THR A 33 -1.59 10.21 -14.62
CA THR A 33 -1.28 11.65 -14.61
C THR A 33 -2.55 12.50 -14.57
N GLY A 34 -2.71 13.31 -13.53
CA GLY A 34 -3.87 14.19 -13.37
C GLY A 34 -5.09 13.52 -12.74
N HIS A 35 -5.00 12.24 -12.39
CA HIS A 35 -6.04 11.53 -11.67
C HIS A 35 -5.96 11.81 -10.15
N PRO A 36 -7.11 11.84 -9.46
CA PRO A 36 -7.14 11.85 -8.00
C PRO A 36 -6.40 10.64 -7.45
N HIS A 37 -5.71 10.83 -6.32
CA HIS A 37 -4.92 9.78 -5.69
C HIS A 37 -4.91 9.90 -4.17
N LEU A 38 -4.63 8.78 -3.52
CA LEU A 38 -4.44 8.65 -2.07
C LEU A 38 -3.06 8.05 -1.82
N VAL A 39 -2.31 8.63 -0.89
CA VAL A 39 -1.02 8.10 -0.45
C VAL A 39 -1.20 7.43 0.91
N ASP A 40 -0.94 6.13 0.96
CA ASP A 40 -0.95 5.30 2.16
C ASP A 40 0.42 4.65 2.37
N GLY A 41 1.28 5.33 3.14
CA GLY A 41 2.67 4.92 3.34
C GLY A 41 3.46 4.86 2.04
N ILE A 42 3.89 3.67 1.63
CA ILE A 42 4.62 3.44 0.38
C ILE A 42 3.68 3.21 -0.82
N LEU A 43 2.38 3.05 -0.60
CA LEU A 43 1.39 2.78 -1.63
C LEU A 43 0.72 4.08 -2.07
N THR A 44 0.75 4.35 -3.37
CA THR A 44 -0.07 5.40 -3.99
C THR A 44 -1.19 4.74 -4.79
N VAL A 45 -2.43 5.01 -4.39
CA VAL A 45 -3.64 4.49 -5.04
C VAL A 45 -4.24 5.59 -5.91
N TYR A 46 -4.43 5.34 -7.20
CA TYR A 46 -5.09 6.27 -8.12
C TYR A 46 -6.56 5.92 -8.32
N PHE A 47 -7.35 6.93 -8.67
CA PHE A 47 -8.79 6.80 -8.89
C PHE A 47 -9.18 7.34 -10.27
N GLU A 48 -10.14 6.67 -10.91
CA GLU A 48 -10.67 7.05 -12.22
C GLU A 48 -11.32 8.44 -12.15
N SER A 49 -11.97 8.77 -11.04
CA SER A 49 -12.70 10.03 -10.87
C SER A 49 -12.71 10.51 -9.41
N PRO A 50 -13.00 11.81 -9.15
CA PRO A 50 -13.19 12.30 -7.79
C PRO A 50 -14.34 11.60 -7.04
N LYS A 51 -15.34 11.10 -7.78
CA LYS A 51 -16.47 10.37 -7.22
C LYS A 51 -16.05 9.02 -6.65
N THR A 52 -15.20 8.27 -7.35
CA THR A 52 -14.68 6.98 -6.88
C THR A 52 -13.68 7.17 -5.73
N HIS A 53 -12.87 8.23 -5.79
CA HIS A 53 -12.03 8.63 -4.66
C HIS A 53 -12.85 8.90 -3.39
N GLN A 54 -13.91 9.71 -3.48
CA GLN A 54 -14.76 10.00 -2.32
C GLN A 54 -15.47 8.73 -1.81
N ALA A 55 -16.00 7.89 -2.70
CA ALA A 55 -16.63 6.63 -2.31
C ALA A 55 -15.67 5.70 -1.55
N TYR A 56 -14.39 5.69 -1.93
CA TYR A 56 -13.36 4.95 -1.21
C TYR A 56 -13.14 5.48 0.21
N LEU A 57 -13.06 6.81 0.38
CA LEU A 57 -12.91 7.43 1.70
C LEU A 57 -14.15 7.24 2.59
N ASP A 58 -15.33 7.22 1.99
CA ASP A 58 -16.60 7.00 2.68
C ASP A 58 -16.84 5.52 3.03
N THR A 59 -16.06 4.60 2.44
CA THR A 59 -16.20 3.17 2.72
C THR A 59 -15.71 2.89 4.14
N PRO A 60 -16.59 2.44 5.05
CA PRO A 60 -16.18 2.14 6.41
C PRO A 60 -15.17 0.98 6.37
N PHE A 61 -13.97 1.25 6.86
CA PHE A 61 -12.94 0.23 7.01
C PHE A 61 -13.26 -0.62 8.24
N ASP A 62 -14.10 -1.64 8.06
CA ASP A 62 -14.41 -2.62 9.11
C ASP A 62 -13.33 -3.71 9.14
N HIS A 63 -12.09 -3.29 9.46
CA HIS A 63 -11.03 -4.24 9.72
C HIS A 63 -11.11 -4.63 11.20
N PRO A 64 -11.19 -5.92 11.58
CA PRO A 64 -11.35 -6.34 12.98
C PRO A 64 -10.18 -5.91 13.89
N PHE A 65 -9.11 -5.37 13.31
CA PHE A 65 -7.94 -4.82 14.01
C PHE A 65 -7.69 -3.37 13.59
N VAL A 66 -8.56 -2.43 14.00
CA VAL A 66 -8.41 -0.99 13.72
C VAL A 66 -7.25 -0.37 14.51
N ARG A 67 -6.89 -0.94 15.67
CA ARG A 67 -5.76 -0.54 16.50
C ARG A 67 -5.26 -1.77 17.24
N LEU A 68 -4.06 -2.26 16.97
CA LEU A 68 -3.36 -3.04 17.98
C LEU A 68 -2.95 -2.03 19.07
N PRO A 69 -3.47 -2.12 20.31
CA PRO A 69 -2.97 -1.33 21.41
C PRO A 69 -1.67 -1.95 21.90
N GLY A 70 -0.62 -1.82 21.11
CA GLY A 70 0.67 -2.38 21.43
C GLY A 70 1.71 -1.81 20.49
N LYS A 71 2.74 -1.16 21.03
CA LYS A 71 4.02 -1.11 20.32
C LYS A 71 4.34 -2.55 19.92
N ALA A 72 4.75 -2.78 18.67
CA ALA A 72 5.30 -4.08 18.26
C ALA A 72 6.35 -4.47 19.31
N SER A 73 6.07 -5.50 20.09
CA SER A 73 7.00 -5.97 21.11
C SER A 73 8.03 -6.84 20.40
N ALA A 74 9.27 -6.85 20.90
CA ALA A 74 10.36 -7.64 20.33
C ALA A 74 10.11 -9.17 20.37
N GLU A 75 8.99 -9.60 20.95
CA GLU A 75 8.53 -11.00 21.00
C GLU A 75 7.75 -11.42 19.75
N ASP A 76 7.18 -10.48 18.98
CA ASP A 76 6.43 -10.77 17.74
C ASP A 76 7.35 -11.11 16.54
N ASP A 77 8.67 -10.95 16.69
CA ASP A 77 9.68 -11.14 15.63
C ASP A 77 10.22 -12.59 15.52
N ARG A 78 9.67 -13.55 16.27
CA ARG A 78 10.02 -14.97 16.15
C ARG A 78 8.94 -15.76 15.43
N GLY A 79 8.88 -15.60 14.11
CA GLY A 79 8.18 -16.55 13.24
C GLY A 79 8.76 -17.95 13.38
N GLY A 80 7.89 -18.93 13.60
CA GLY A 80 8.19 -20.37 13.56
C GLY A 80 7.87 -20.98 12.21
#